data_AF-A0A6C0K2J8-F1
#
_entry.id   AF-A0A6C0K2J8-F1
#
_cell.length_a   1.000
_cell.length_b   1.000
_cell.length_c   1.000
_cell.angle_alpha   90.00
_cell.angle_beta   90.00
_cell.angle_gamma   90.00
#
_symmetry.space_group_name_H-M   'P 1'
#
loop_
_entity.id
_entity.type
_entity.pdbx_description
1 polymer ?
#
loop_
_entity_poly.entity_id
_entity_poly.type
_entity_poly.pdbx_seq_one_letter_code
_entity_poly.pdbx_strand_id
1 'polypeptide(L)'
;MEAYSLEPSGPIDMTMRLVMILALLGWNVLEGLSLRTPYPITMVALWSSPVWRFVLLLAIWLGAEWCPRVGLMTALAVVLYVVNMVQIVN
;
A
#
# COMPACT_ATOMS: atom_id res chain seq x y z
N MET A 1 18.97 11.01 8.57
CA MET A 1 18.29 10.67 7.30
C MET A 1 17.66 11.93 6.78
N GLU A 2 18.07 12.34 5.59
CA GLU A 2 18.01 13.71 5.11
C GLU A 2 16.59 14.19 4.78
N ALA A 3 16.33 15.46 5.08
CA ALA A 3 15.06 16.15 4.82
C ALA A 3 14.73 16.35 3.33
N TYR A 4 15.59 15.90 2.40
CA TYR A 4 15.45 16.13 0.96
C TYR A 4 14.30 15.35 0.29
N SER A 5 13.77 14.28 0.91
CA SER A 5 12.67 13.49 0.34
C SER A 5 11.27 14.04 0.64
N LEU A 6 11.15 15.02 1.55
CA LEU A 6 9.87 15.61 1.93
C LEU A 6 9.35 16.62 0.91
N GLU A 7 10.27 17.31 0.23
CA GLU A 7 9.96 18.30 -0.79
C GLU A 7 9.90 17.62 -2.17
N PRO A 8 8.91 17.97 -3.00
CA PRO A 8 8.83 17.46 -4.36
C PRO A 8 9.99 18.02 -5.19
N SER A 9 10.59 17.18 -6.04
CA SER A 9 11.68 17.59 -6.92
C SER A 9 11.23 18.54 -8.06
N GLY A 10 9.92 18.60 -8.32
CA GLY A 10 9.30 19.50 -9.27
C GLY A 10 7.77 19.32 -9.34
N PRO A 11 7.09 20.07 -10.22
CA PRO A 11 5.63 20.05 -10.31
C PRO A 11 5.06 18.67 -10.67
N ILE A 12 5.72 17.94 -11.57
CA ILE A 12 5.29 16.60 -12.00
C ILE A 12 5.38 15.62 -10.83
N ASP A 13 6.50 15.60 -10.10
CA ASP A 13 6.69 14.76 -8.92
C ASP A 13 5.66 15.09 -7.84
N MET A 14 5.38 16.39 -7.60
CA MET A 14 4.33 16.81 -6.68
C MET A 14 2.95 16.27 -7.07
N THR A 15 2.56 16.38 -8.35
CA THR A 15 1.28 15.86 -8.84
C THR A 15 1.21 14.35 -8.70
N MET A 16 2.26 13.63 -9.09
CA MET A 16 2.29 12.16 -9.00
C MET A 16 2.20 11.68 -7.54
N ARG A 17 2.94 12.30 -6.62
CA ARG A 17 2.84 12.00 -5.18
C ARG A 17 1.43 12.26 -4.65
N LEU A 18 0.80 13.37 -5.03
CA LEU A 18 -0.57 13.68 -4.59
C LEU A 18 -1.58 12.65 -5.11
N VAL A 19 -1.50 12.30 -6.40
CA VAL A 19 -2.37 11.28 -7.00
C VAL A 19 -2.20 9.94 -6.30
N MET A 20 -0.95 9.50 -6.05
CA MET A 20 -0.68 8.25 -5.35
C MET A 20 -1.18 8.27 -3.91
N ILE A 21 -1.00 9.37 -3.18
CA ILE A 21 -1.52 9.52 -1.82
C ILE A 21 -3.04 9.43 -1.82
N LEU A 22 -3.73 10.13 -2.73
CA LEU A 22 -5.20 10.11 -2.80
C LEU A 22 -5.73 8.73 -3.20
N ALA A 23 -5.07 8.05 -4.15
CA ALA A 23 -5.44 6.71 -4.57
C ALA A 23 -5.27 5.69 -3.42
N LEU A 24 -4.12 5.71 -2.73
CA LEU A 24 -3.87 4.83 -1.59
C LEU A 24 -4.78 5.16 -0.41
N LEU A 25 -5.07 6.44 -0.16
CA LEU A 25 -6.01 6.85 0.87
C LEU A 25 -7.40 6.29 0.56
N GLY A 26 -7.88 6.47 -0.68
CA GLY A 26 -9.16 5.92 -1.12
C GLY A 26 -9.21 4.40 -0.98
N TRP A 27 -8.15 3.70 -1.41
CA TRP A 27 -8.04 2.25 -1.25
C TRP A 27 -8.13 1.82 0.23
N ASN A 28 -7.32 2.43 1.11
CA ASN A 28 -7.31 2.11 2.53
C ASN A 28 -8.66 2.37 3.21
N VAL A 29 -9.35 3.45 2.85
CA VAL A 29 -10.70 3.75 3.36
C VAL A 29 -11.70 2.70 2.91
N LEU A 30 -11.68 2.34 1.61
CA LEU A 30 -12.59 1.31 1.09
C LEU A 30 -12.35 -0.04 1.78
N GLU A 31 -11.09 -0.46 1.87
CA GLU A 31 -10.70 -1.71 2.55
C GLU A 31 -11.10 -1.70 4.03
N GLY A 32 -10.91 -0.58 4.73
CA GLY A 32 -11.32 -0.44 6.13
C GLY A 32 -12.84 -0.48 6.35
N LEU A 33 -13.63 -0.12 5.34
CA LEU A 33 -15.10 -0.13 5.39
C LEU A 33 -15.70 -1.45 4.88
N SER A 34 -14.93 -2.26 4.17
CA SER A 34 -15.34 -3.48 3.46
C SER A 34 -15.60 -4.70 4.35
N LEU A 35 -16.13 -4.49 5.57
CA LEU A 35 -16.32 -5.52 6.61
C LEU A 35 -17.17 -6.74 6.22
N ARG A 36 -17.91 -6.69 5.10
CA ARG A 36 -18.82 -7.76 4.65
C ARG A 36 -18.61 -8.17 3.19
N THR A 37 -17.67 -7.56 2.48
CA THR A 37 -17.40 -7.92 1.08
C THR A 37 -16.36 -9.02 1.05
N PRO A 38 -16.62 -10.16 0.36
CA PRO A 38 -15.62 -11.20 0.22
C PRO A 38 -14.40 -10.66 -0.51
N TYR A 39 -13.21 -10.93 0.04
CA TYR A 39 -11.96 -10.48 -0.56
C TYR A 39 -11.75 -11.14 -1.93
N PRO A 40 -11.22 -10.43 -2.94
CA PRO A 40 -11.03 -11.00 -4.27
C PRO A 40 -10.18 -12.29 -4.26
N ILE A 41 -10.70 -13.35 -4.85
CA ILE A 41 -10.08 -14.69 -4.85
C ILE A 41 -8.67 -14.68 -5.45
N THR A 42 -8.43 -13.84 -6.47
CA THR A 42 -7.10 -13.68 -7.08
C THR A 42 -6.08 -13.12 -6.09
N MET A 43 -6.47 -12.15 -5.27
CA MET A 43 -5.59 -11.59 -4.23
C MET A 43 -5.37 -12.58 -3.08
N VAL A 44 -6.38 -13.41 -2.76
CA VAL A 44 -6.23 -14.52 -1.80
C VAL A 44 -5.23 -15.56 -2.30
N ALA A 45 -5.32 -15.94 -3.57
CA ALA A 45 -4.40 -16.92 -4.17
C ALA A 45 -2.94 -16.45 -4.08
N LEU A 46 -2.68 -15.15 -4.26
CA LEU A 46 -1.33 -14.57 -4.16
C LEU A 46 -0.71 -14.71 -2.76
N TRP A 47 -1.53 -14.76 -1.69
CA TRP A 47 -1.04 -14.87 -0.31
C TRP A 47 -0.27 -16.17 -0.03
N SER A 48 -0.61 -17.23 -0.75
CA SER A 48 0.07 -18.53 -0.67
C SER A 48 1.51 -18.47 -1.17
N SER A 49 1.84 -17.52 -2.05
CA SER A 49 3.16 -17.38 -2.65
C SER A 49 4.11 -16.62 -1.71
N PRO A 50 5.28 -17.18 -1.36
CA PRO A 50 6.27 -16.45 -0.57
C PRO A 50 6.86 -15.28 -1.37
N VAL A 51 6.96 -15.40 -2.70
CA VAL A 51 7.45 -14.33 -3.58
C VAL A 51 6.55 -13.10 -3.48
N TRP A 52 5.23 -13.29 -3.37
CA TRP A 52 4.29 -12.18 -3.23
C TRP A 52 4.55 -11.35 -1.98
N ARG A 53 4.91 -12.00 -0.87
CA ARG A 53 5.23 -11.30 0.39
C ARG A 53 6.46 -10.40 0.22
N PHE A 54 7.48 -10.85 -0.50
CA PHE A 54 8.63 -10.02 -0.83
C PHE A 54 8.26 -8.84 -1.74
N VAL A 55 7.36 -9.06 -2.71
CA VAL A 55 6.85 -7.97 -3.57
C VAL A 55 6.14 -6.90 -2.75
N LEU A 56 5.31 -7.28 -1.77
CA LEU A 56 4.63 -6.33 -0.87
C LEU A 56 5.64 -5.52 -0.04
N LEU A 57 6.66 -6.17 0.53
CA LEU A 57 7.71 -5.48 1.29
C LEU A 57 8.52 -4.53 0.40
N LEU A 58 8.84 -4.97 -0.83
CA LEU A 58 9.55 -4.15 -1.80
C LEU A 58 8.71 -2.95 -2.24
N ALA A 59 7.39 -3.10 -2.40
CA ALA A 59 6.49 -1.99 -2.70
C ALA A 59 6.47 -0.94 -1.57
N ILE A 60 6.44 -1.37 -0.31
CA ILE A 60 6.55 -0.46 0.84
C ILE A 60 7.88 0.30 0.81
N TRP A 61 8.98 -0.42 0.59
CA TRP A 61 10.32 0.17 0.58
C TRP A 61 10.48 1.19 -0.56
N LEU A 62 10.10 0.84 -1.79
CA LEU A 62 10.14 1.76 -2.93
C LEU A 62 9.24 2.98 -2.71
N GLY A 63 8.05 2.78 -2.13
CA GLY A 63 7.15 3.88 -1.80
C GLY A 63 7.76 4.82 -0.76
N ALA A 64 8.40 4.27 0.28
CA ALA A 64 9.05 5.05 1.33
C ALA A 64 10.27 5.81 0.83
N GLU A 65 11.07 5.20 -0.05
CA GLU A 65 12.25 5.82 -0.68
C GLU A 65 11.85 7.00 -1.58
N TRP A 66 10.76 6.86 -2.35
CA TRP A 66 10.28 7.93 -3.20
C TRP A 66 9.60 9.07 -2.41
N CYS A 67 8.67 8.73 -1.51
CA CYS A 67 8.02 9.70 -0.65
C CYS A 67 7.57 9.03 0.65
N PRO A 68 8.05 9.48 1.84
CA PRO A 68 7.70 8.85 3.11
C PRO A 68 6.18 8.71 3.34
N ARG A 69 5.39 9.68 2.84
CA ARG A 69 3.92 9.65 2.94
C ARG A 69 3.30 8.54 2.08
N VAL A 70 3.82 8.32 0.87
CA VAL A 70 3.38 7.22 -0.02
C VAL A 70 3.76 5.88 0.59
N GLY A 71 4.99 5.76 1.12
CA GLY A 71 5.44 4.56 1.83
C GLY A 71 4.53 4.20 3.01
N LEU A 72 4.16 5.18 3.84
CA LEU A 72 3.24 4.98 4.96
C LEU A 72 1.86 4.47 4.51
N MET A 73 1.27 5.09 3.49
CA MET A 73 -0.04 4.70 2.97
C MET A 73 -0.01 3.32 2.29
N THR A 74 1.11 2.97 1.66
CA THR A 74 1.34 1.65 1.07
C THR A 74 1.48 0.59 2.17
N ALA A 75 2.23 0.89 3.23
CA ALA A 75 2.35 -0.01 4.38
C ALA A 75 0.99 -0.28 5.04
N LEU A 76 0.16 0.75 5.20
CA LEU A 76 -1.20 0.58 5.71
C LEU A 76 -2.04 -0.35 4.81
N ALA A 77 -1.96 -0.17 3.49
CA ALA A 77 -2.70 -1.02 2.54
C ALA A 77 -2.25 -2.48 2.61
N VAL A 78 -0.93 -2.71 2.74
CA VAL A 78 -0.38 -4.06 2.93
C VAL A 78 -0.84 -4.66 4.25
N VAL A 79 -0.87 -3.89 5.35
CA VAL A 79 -1.38 -4.38 6.64
C VAL A 79 -2.85 -4.78 6.55
N LEU A 80 -3.69 -3.95 5.94
CA LEU A 80 -5.10 -4.29 5.73
C LEU A 80 -5.27 -5.56 4.89
N TYR A 81 -4.48 -5.71 3.83
CA TYR A 81 -4.45 -6.95 3.05
C TYR A 81 -4.05 -8.17 3.89
N VAL A 82 -2.97 -8.08 4.68
CA VAL A 82 -2.50 -9.16 5.55
C VAL A 82 -3.57 -9.54 6.58
N VAL A 83 -4.22 -8.56 7.21
CA VAL A 83 -5.31 -8.81 8.17
C VAL A 83 -6.44 -9.59 7.51
N ASN A 84 -6.88 -9.16 6.32
CA ASN A 84 -7.90 -9.88 5.55
C ASN A 84 -7.46 -11.33 5.24
N MET A 85 -6.20 -11.55 4.85
CA MET A 85 -5.70 -12.91 4.55
C MET A 85 -5.67 -13.79 5.79
N VAL A 86 -5.26 -13.26 6.95
CA VAL A 86 -5.28 -13.99 8.22
C VAL A 86 -6.71 -14.37 8.59
N GLN A 87 -7.68 -13.48 8.42
CA GLN A 87 -9.09 -13.77 8.72
C GLN A 87 -9.72 -14.83 7.80
N ILE A 88 -9.23 -14.98 6.56
CA ILE A 88 -9.75 -15.96 5.61
C ILE A 88 -9.13 -17.34 5.81
N VAL A 89 -7.86 -17.40 6.21
CA VAL A 89 -7.12 -18.66 6.38
C VAL A 89 -7.45 -19.35 7.71
N ASN A 90 -7.88 -18.58 8.72
CA ASN A 90 -8.24 -19.07 10.06
C ASN A 90 -9.74 -19.41 10.15
#